data_AF-A0A662KVC4-F1
#
_entry.id   AF-A0A662KVC4-F1
#
_cell.length_a   1.000
_cell.length_b   1.000
_cell.length_c   1.000
_cell.angle_alpha   90.00
_cell.angle_beta   90.00
_cell.angle_gamma   90.00
#
_symmetry.space_group_name_H-M   'P 1'
#
loop_
_entity.id
_entity.type
_entity.pdbx_description
1 polymer ?
#
loop_
_entity_poly.entity_id
_entity_poly.type
_entity_poly.pdbx_seq_one_letter_code
_entity_poly.pdbx_strand_id
1 'polypeptide(L)'
;NEGYSSNVSACVDLWGGLYDNVSRIDAGEPPVCIIHGTEDKGVPFSEALNITNRCKEVGVYCELHPLEGEGHAPWHLINEFLPWIVNFLYTKMIGASVKEKEMNEGDKMPFIGLPHFIYVILLIILLKMVRDVY
;
A
#
# COMPACT_ATOMS: atom_id res chain seq x y z
N ASN A 1 -9.18 -0.91 24.87
CA ASN A 1 -10.15 -1.08 23.76
C ASN A 1 -11.30 -1.91 24.31
N GLU A 2 -12.50 -1.34 24.45
CA GLU A 2 -13.65 -1.97 25.10
C GLU A 2 -14.27 -3.08 24.22
N GLY A 3 -13.58 -4.22 24.07
CA GLY A 3 -14.11 -5.39 23.37
C GLY A 3 -14.06 -5.35 21.84
N TYR A 4 -13.48 -4.31 21.23
CA TYR A 4 -13.18 -4.30 19.79
C TYR A 4 -11.87 -5.06 19.50
N SER A 5 -11.87 -5.83 18.42
CA SER A 5 -10.64 -6.44 17.88
C SER A 5 -9.64 -5.33 17.54
N SER A 6 -8.42 -5.41 18.09
CA SER A 6 -7.29 -4.54 17.72
C SER A 6 -6.50 -5.16 16.57
N ASN A 7 -7.20 -5.55 15.49
CA ASN A 7 -6.54 -6.09 14.32
C ASN A 7 -5.72 -4.99 13.62
N VAL A 8 -4.41 -5.18 13.54
CA VAL A 8 -3.52 -4.24 12.86
C VAL A 8 -3.62 -4.48 11.36
N SER A 9 -3.87 -3.45 10.56
CA SER A 9 -4.07 -3.59 9.11
C SER A 9 -2.80 -3.33 8.29
N ALA A 10 -1.86 -2.57 8.84
CA ALA A 10 -0.56 -2.28 8.24
C ALA A 10 0.37 -1.74 9.33
N CYS A 11 1.68 -1.90 9.15
CA CYS A 11 2.72 -1.37 10.02
C CYS A 11 3.64 -0.42 9.24
N VAL A 12 3.96 0.73 9.84
CA VAL A 12 4.98 1.67 9.34
C VAL A 12 6.10 1.68 10.38
N ASP A 13 7.25 1.15 9.98
CA ASP A 13 8.47 1.09 10.78
C ASP A 13 9.39 2.24 10.38
N LEU A 14 9.60 3.16 11.32
CA LEU A 14 10.49 4.31 11.13
C LEU A 14 11.76 4.05 11.92
N TRP A 15 12.85 3.76 11.18
CA TRP A 15 14.22 3.55 11.68
C TRP A 15 14.32 2.57 12.86
N GLY A 16 13.51 1.51 12.84
CA GLY A 16 13.41 0.51 13.90
C GLY A 16 14.19 -0.78 13.65
N GLY A 17 14.14 -1.66 14.65
CA GLY A 17 14.81 -2.95 14.64
C GLY A 17 14.20 -3.91 15.65
N LEU A 18 14.14 -5.20 15.30
CA LEU A 18 13.61 -6.25 16.17
C LEU A 18 14.71 -7.08 16.86
N TYR A 19 15.97 -6.95 16.44
CA TYR A 19 17.10 -7.68 17.00
C TYR A 19 16.83 -9.19 17.07
N ASP A 20 17.03 -9.81 18.24
CA ASP A 20 16.79 -11.24 18.46
C ASP A 20 15.32 -11.67 18.29
N ASN A 21 14.39 -10.72 18.13
CA ASN A 21 12.97 -10.98 17.95
C ASN A 21 12.51 -11.04 16.49
N VAL A 22 13.40 -10.89 15.50
CA VAL A 22 13.02 -10.96 14.08
C VAL A 22 12.25 -12.25 13.76
N SER A 23 12.59 -13.37 14.40
CA SER A 23 11.90 -14.66 14.22
C SER A 23 10.42 -14.66 14.62
N ARG A 24 9.95 -13.64 15.34
CA ARG A 24 8.56 -13.49 15.78
C ARG A 24 7.64 -12.91 14.71
N ILE A 25 8.18 -12.51 13.56
CA ILE A 25 7.36 -12.21 12.39
C ILE A 25 6.89 -13.55 11.81
N ASP A 26 5.59 -13.75 11.87
CA ASP A 26 4.91 -14.96 11.39
C ASP A 26 4.13 -14.70 10.10
N ALA A 27 3.77 -15.77 9.41
CA ALA A 27 2.93 -15.67 8.21
C ALA A 27 1.53 -15.14 8.59
N GLY A 28 0.98 -14.26 7.75
CA GLY A 28 -0.32 -13.63 7.99
C GLY A 28 -0.27 -12.35 8.83
N GLU A 29 0.93 -11.95 9.30
CA GLU A 29 1.14 -10.63 9.90
C GLU A 29 0.86 -9.50 8.87
N PRO A 30 0.52 -8.29 9.35
CA PRO A 30 0.19 -7.16 8.50
C PRO A 30 1.34 -6.76 7.57
N PRO A 31 1.05 -6.16 6.40
CA PRO A 31 2.09 -5.61 5.53
C PRO A 31 2.92 -4.55 6.29
N VAL A 32 4.19 -4.44 5.93
CA VAL A 32 5.15 -3.51 6.57
C VAL A 32 5.76 -2.55 5.55
N CYS A 33 5.88 -1.28 5.92
CA CYS A 33 6.66 -0.27 5.22
C CYS A 33 7.79 0.18 6.14
N ILE A 34 9.04 -0.02 5.72
CA ILE A 34 10.23 0.31 6.50
C ILE A 34 10.93 1.49 5.85
N ILE A 35 11.26 2.52 6.64
CA ILE A 35 12.06 3.67 6.22
C ILE A 35 13.26 3.76 7.16
N HIS A 36 14.48 3.66 6.63
CA HIS A 36 15.68 3.52 7.47
C HIS A 36 16.92 4.18 6.85
N GLY A 37 17.71 4.89 7.66
CA GLY A 37 18.97 5.51 7.22
C GLY A 37 20.10 4.49 7.02
N THR A 38 20.81 4.53 5.90
CA THR A 38 21.88 3.54 5.62
C THR A 38 23.11 3.71 6.52
N GLU A 39 23.29 4.89 7.14
CA GLU A 39 24.37 5.21 8.07
C GLU A 39 23.88 5.38 9.52
N ASP A 40 22.71 4.83 9.86
CA ASP A 40 22.17 4.87 11.21
C ASP A 40 23.10 4.14 12.22
N LYS A 41 23.64 4.93 13.17
CA LYS A 41 24.54 4.45 14.24
C LYS A 41 23.80 4.08 15.53
N GLY A 42 22.53 4.45 15.66
CA GLY A 42 21.69 4.12 16.81
C GLY A 42 21.02 2.76 16.62
N VAL A 43 20.44 2.54 15.45
CA VAL A 43 19.86 1.26 15.03
C VAL A 43 20.47 0.89 13.67
N PRO A 44 21.41 -0.09 13.60
CA PRO A 44 22.09 -0.41 12.35
C PRO A 44 21.13 -0.76 11.23
N PHE A 45 21.41 -0.30 10.01
CA PHE A 45 20.59 -0.60 8.82
C PHE A 45 20.42 -2.12 8.56
N SER A 46 21.32 -2.96 9.09
CA SER A 46 21.16 -4.41 9.07
C SER A 46 19.87 -4.90 9.76
N GLU A 47 19.34 -4.16 10.73
CA GLU A 47 18.08 -4.50 11.40
C GLU A 47 16.89 -4.40 10.45
N ALA A 48 16.83 -3.33 9.64
CA ALA A 48 15.82 -3.21 8.58
C ALA A 48 15.95 -4.32 7.53
N LEU A 49 17.19 -4.72 7.18
CA LEU A 49 17.44 -5.85 6.29
C LEU A 49 16.98 -7.17 6.90
N ASN A 50 17.21 -7.40 8.19
CA ASN A 50 16.78 -8.61 8.90
C ASN A 50 15.25 -8.74 8.89
N ILE A 51 14.53 -7.66 9.19
CA ILE A 51 13.06 -7.61 9.11
C ILE A 51 12.60 -7.90 7.68
N THR A 52 13.18 -7.22 6.69
CA THR A 52 12.81 -7.39 5.27
C THR A 52 13.02 -8.83 4.79
N ASN A 53 14.16 -9.43 5.15
CA ASN A 53 14.48 -10.82 4.82
C ASN A 53 13.48 -11.78 5.46
N ARG A 54 13.16 -11.59 6.74
CA ARG A 54 12.19 -12.43 7.43
C ARG A 54 10.79 -12.29 6.83
N CYS A 55 10.32 -11.08 6.56
CA CYS A 55 9.03 -10.86 5.90
C CYS A 55 8.95 -11.63 4.58
N LYS A 56 10.03 -11.57 3.78
CA LYS A 56 10.13 -12.33 2.53
C LYS A 56 10.09 -13.85 2.75
N GLU A 57 10.77 -14.36 3.78
CA GLU A 57 10.75 -15.79 4.13
C GLU A 57 9.36 -16.31 4.48
N VAL A 58 8.57 -15.54 5.24
CA VAL A 58 7.22 -15.95 5.69
C VAL A 58 6.08 -15.49 4.79
N GLY A 59 6.38 -14.77 3.72
CA GLY A 59 5.38 -14.28 2.77
C GLY A 59 4.59 -13.05 3.25
N VAL A 60 5.12 -12.30 4.23
CA VAL A 60 4.57 -10.99 4.62
C VAL A 60 5.03 -9.93 3.62
N TYR A 61 4.10 -9.13 3.11
CA TYR A 61 4.45 -8.03 2.22
C TYR A 61 5.28 -6.99 2.98
N CYS A 62 6.46 -6.67 2.46
CA CYS A 62 7.35 -5.67 3.03
C CYS A 62 7.92 -4.79 1.93
N GLU A 63 7.85 -3.47 2.10
CA GLU A 63 8.61 -2.51 1.31
C GLU A 63 9.68 -1.86 2.19
N LEU A 64 10.90 -1.75 1.65
CA LEU A 64 12.04 -1.14 2.33
C LEU A 64 12.48 0.09 1.52
N HIS A 65 12.51 1.22 2.19
CA HIS A 65 12.96 2.52 1.66
C HIS A 65 14.23 2.94 2.38
N PRO A 66 15.42 2.59 1.85
CA PRO A 66 16.69 3.04 2.41
C PRO A 66 16.90 4.53 2.11
N LEU A 67 17.28 5.29 3.13
CA LEU A 67 17.69 6.69 3.03
C LEU A 67 19.22 6.75 2.98
N GLU A 68 19.77 6.87 1.77
CA GLU A 68 21.22 6.79 1.54
C GLU A 68 21.99 7.92 2.22
N GLY A 69 23.03 7.58 2.98
CA GLY A 69 23.86 8.53 3.73
C GLY A 69 23.22 9.06 5.02
N GLU A 70 22.00 8.64 5.35
CA GLU A 70 21.25 9.20 6.48
C GLU A 70 21.42 8.39 7.76
N GLY A 71 21.36 9.10 8.89
CA GLY A 71 21.44 8.54 10.23
C GLY A 71 20.08 8.18 10.84
N HIS A 72 20.04 8.03 12.17
CA HIS A 72 18.79 7.78 12.90
C HIS A 72 17.84 8.97 12.82
N ALA A 73 16.55 8.70 12.63
CA ALA A 73 15.48 9.70 12.63
C ALA A 73 15.76 10.95 11.76
N PRO A 74 15.99 10.79 10.44
CA PRO A 74 16.32 11.89 9.52
C PRO A 74 15.09 12.72 9.15
N TRP A 75 14.48 13.38 10.14
CA TRP A 75 13.23 14.13 9.98
C TRP A 75 13.31 15.29 8.98
N HIS A 76 14.50 15.77 8.62
CA HIS A 76 14.67 16.76 7.55
C HIS A 76 14.20 16.25 6.19
N LEU A 77 14.09 14.93 6.01
CA LEU A 77 13.58 14.28 4.80
C LEU A 77 12.08 13.94 4.86
N ILE A 78 11.32 14.44 5.84
CA ILE A 78 9.89 14.09 5.99
C ILE A 78 9.08 14.31 4.70
N ASN A 79 9.39 15.36 3.93
CA ASN A 79 8.69 15.63 2.67
C ASN A 79 9.00 14.61 1.57
N GLU A 80 10.11 13.88 1.68
CA GLU A 80 10.50 12.82 0.77
C GLU A 80 9.79 11.51 1.10
N PHE A 81 9.78 11.10 2.37
CA PHE A 81 9.26 9.79 2.76
C PHE A 81 7.78 9.78 3.18
N LEU A 82 7.18 10.93 3.51
CA LEU A 82 5.75 11.01 3.83
C LEU A 82 4.85 10.52 2.68
N PRO A 83 5.09 10.85 1.39
CA PRO A 83 4.35 10.28 0.28
C PRO A 83 4.40 8.74 0.22
N TRP A 84 5.51 8.11 0.60
CA TRP A 84 5.62 6.65 0.63
C TRP A 84 4.70 6.06 1.70
N ILE A 85 4.73 6.63 2.90
CA ILE A 85 3.84 6.24 4.01
C ILE A 85 2.37 6.37 3.59
N VAL A 86 1.99 7.51 3.02
CA VAL A 86 0.61 7.77 2.59
C VAL A 86 0.18 6.77 1.51
N ASN A 87 1.02 6.54 0.51
CA ASN A 87 0.73 5.60 -0.57
C ASN A 87 0.59 4.16 -0.07
N PHE A 88 1.49 3.74 0.82
CA PHE A 88 1.46 2.43 1.44
C PHE A 88 0.17 2.21 2.23
N LEU A 89 -0.15 3.12 3.15
CA LEU A 89 -1.36 3.02 3.97
C LEU A 89 -2.62 3.06 3.11
N TYR A 90 -2.70 3.95 2.12
CA TYR A 90 -3.83 4.00 1.19
C TYR A 90 -4.01 2.67 0.47
N THR A 91 -2.93 2.11 -0.07
CA THR A 91 -2.99 0.86 -0.85
C THR A 91 -3.35 -0.34 0.02
N LYS A 92 -2.78 -0.43 1.23
CA LYS A 92 -2.93 -1.61 2.09
C LYS A 92 -4.15 -1.58 2.98
N MET A 93 -4.60 -0.41 3.43
CA MET A 93 -5.80 -0.29 4.26
C MET A 93 -7.06 -0.04 3.43
N ILE A 94 -7.01 0.90 2.48
CA ILE A 94 -8.21 1.33 1.74
C ILE A 94 -8.36 0.50 0.46
N GLY A 95 -7.29 0.33 -0.31
CA GLY A 95 -7.31 -0.45 -1.56
C GLY A 95 -7.74 -1.92 -1.35
N ALA A 96 -7.40 -2.52 -0.21
CA ALA A 96 -7.85 -3.85 0.17
C ALA A 96 -9.39 -3.89 0.39
N SER A 97 -9.93 -2.90 1.10
CA SER A 97 -11.38 -2.80 1.36
C SER A 97 -12.21 -2.56 0.09
N VAL A 98 -11.68 -1.80 -0.88
CA VAL A 98 -12.35 -1.55 -2.16
C VAL A 98 -12.39 -2.83 -3.01
N LYS A 99 -11.28 -3.57 -3.10
CA LYS A 99 -11.25 -4.85 -3.83
C LYS A 99 -12.17 -5.90 -3.21
N GLU A 100 -12.20 -5.99 -1.88
CA GLU A 100 -13.11 -6.90 -1.18
C GLU A 100 -14.58 -6.52 -1.44
N LYS A 101 -14.91 -5.23 -1.45
CA LYS A 101 -16.25 -4.75 -1.77
C LYS A 101 -16.64 -5.02 -3.23
N GLU A 102 -15.75 -4.77 -4.19
CA GLU A 102 -15.97 -5.06 -5.61
C GLU A 102 -16.14 -6.57 -5.87
N MET A 103 -15.37 -7.44 -5.20
CA MET A 103 -15.55 -8.90 -5.28
C MET A 103 -16.88 -9.34 -4.68
N ASN A 104 -17.25 -8.80 -3.51
CA ASN A 104 -18.49 -9.16 -2.82
C ASN A 104 -19.77 -8.60 -3.49
N GLU A 105 -19.67 -7.49 -4.22
CA GLU A 105 -20.75 -6.93 -5.06
C GLU A 105 -20.78 -7.58 -6.45
N GLY A 106 -19.64 -8.00 -7.01
CA GLY A 106 -19.53 -8.72 -8.29
C GLY A 106 -20.21 -10.09 -8.32
N ASP A 107 -20.41 -10.72 -7.15
CA ASP A 107 -21.15 -11.97 -6.99
C ASP A 107 -22.68 -11.78 -6.88
N LYS A 108 -23.17 -10.53 -6.86
CA LYS A 108 -24.60 -10.20 -6.82
C LYS A 108 -25.02 -9.43 -8.08
N MET A 109 -25.34 -10.19 -9.13
CA MET A 109 -26.05 -9.80 -10.38
C MET A 109 -25.16 -9.25 -11.53
N PRO A 110 -25.52 -9.55 -12.80
CA PRO A 110 -24.56 -9.61 -13.90
C PRO A 110 -24.10 -8.21 -14.32
N PHE A 111 -22.80 -8.08 -14.54
CA PHE A 111 -22.24 -6.99 -15.33
C PHE A 111 -22.81 -7.07 -16.75
N ILE A 112 -23.91 -6.38 -17.02
CA ILE A 112 -24.18 -5.89 -18.37
C ILE A 112 -23.25 -4.69 -18.54
N GLY A 113 -21.96 -4.97 -18.78
CA GLY A 113 -21.10 -4.00 -19.41
C GLY A 113 -21.68 -3.74 -20.79
N LEU A 114 -22.42 -2.63 -20.94
CA LEU A 114 -22.86 -2.20 -22.26
C LEU A 114 -21.59 -2.07 -23.12
N PRO A 115 -21.47 -2.81 -24.24
CA PRO A 115 -20.24 -2.84 -25.02
C PRO A 115 -19.90 -1.43 -25.48
N HIS A 116 -18.60 -1.14 -25.57
CA HIS A 116 -18.03 0.17 -25.96
C HIS A 116 -18.70 0.77 -27.22
N PHE A 117 -19.24 -0.08 -28.09
CA PHE A 117 -20.07 0.28 -29.24
C PHE A 117 -21.26 1.20 -28.91
N ILE A 118 -21.87 1.12 -27.74
CA ILE A 118 -23.04 1.97 -27.40
C ILE A 118 -22.61 3.41 -27.14
N TYR A 119 -21.44 3.62 -26.54
CA TYR A 119 -20.85 4.96 -26.41
C TYR A 119 -20.49 5.55 -27.78
N VAL A 120 -19.99 4.72 -28.70
CA VAL A 120 -19.72 5.14 -30.09
C VAL A 120 -21.02 5.52 -30.83
N ILE A 121 -22.08 4.74 -30.67
CA ILE A 121 -23.39 5.06 -31.28
C ILE A 121 -23.97 6.36 -30.72
N LEU A 122 -23.93 6.57 -29.40
CA LEU A 122 -24.38 7.82 -28.79
C LEU A 122 -23.56 9.02 -29.29
N LEU A 123 -22.24 8.89 -29.41
CA LEU A 123 -21.38 9.95 -29.94
C LEU A 123 -21.71 10.27 -31.41
N ILE A 124 -21.96 9.24 -32.24
CA ILE A 124 -22.36 9.43 -33.64
C ILE A 124 -23.72 10.15 -33.74
N ILE A 125 -24.69 9.78 -32.90
CA ILE A 125 -26.00 10.45 -32.85
C ILE A 125 -25.83 11.92 -32.45
N LEU A 126 -25.03 12.21 -31.43
CA LEU A 126 -24.76 13.59 -30.98
C LEU A 126 -24.11 14.43 -32.09
N LEU A 127 -23.10 13.88 -32.77
CA LEU A 127 -22.41 14.54 -33.88
C LEU A 127 -23.33 14.75 -35.09
N LYS A 128 -24.32 13.89 -35.29
CA LYS A 128 -25.33 14.06 -36.34
C LYS A 128 -26.32 15.17 -35.97
N MET A 129 -26.77 15.22 -34.72
CA MET A 129 -27.62 16.30 -34.24
C MET A 129 -26.95 17.68 -34.32
N VAL A 130 -25.66 17.79 -33.96
CA VAL A 130 -24.92 19.07 -34.10
C VAL A 130 -24.83 19.50 -35.56
N ARG A 131 -24.62 18.56 -36.49
CA ARG A 131 -24.49 18.84 -37.92
C ARG A 131 -25.82 19.13 -38.62
N ASP A 132 -26.93 18.65 -38.07
CA ASP A 132 -28.26 18.96 -38.60
C ASP A 132 -28.77 20.33 -38.06
N VAL A 133 -28.04 20.95 -37.11
CA VAL A 133 -28.34 22.27 -36.50
C VAL A 133 -27.50 23.42 -37.10
N TYR A 134 -26.44 23.12 -37.86
CA TYR A 134 -25.58 24.08 -38.57
C TYR A 134 -25.53 23.79 -40.06
#